data_AF-A0A533WJS3-F1
#
_entry.id   AF-A0A533WJS3-F1
#
_cell.length_a   1.000
_cell.length_b   1.000
_cell.length_c   1.000
_cell.angle_alpha   90.00
_cell.angle_beta   90.00
_cell.angle_gamma   90.00
#
_symmetry.space_group_name_H-M   'P 1'
#
loop_
_entity.id
_entity.type
_entity.pdbx_description
1 polymer ?
#
loop_
_entity_poly.entity_id
_entity_poly.type
_entity_poly.pdbx_seq_one_letter_code
_entity_poly.pdbx_strand_id
1 'polypeptide(L)'
;MVVIGVSQTYWNRGVRSHRKGAKKIWIVYSIEDGKLHTMRVNALEALLCKTLIKHKRKAYCATCNRDFVGFFKNDKEILKTECPDCDDSDITLIPQDSFEYIEKLLQDLQSD
;
A
#
# COMPACT_ATOMS: atom_id res chain seq x y z
N MET A 1 9.36 0.86 8.87
CA MET A 1 7.93 0.50 8.91
C MET A 1 7.05 1.36 7.98
N VAL A 2 6.25 0.75 7.11
CA VAL A 2 5.24 1.42 6.25
C VAL A 2 3.84 0.94 6.62
N VAL A 3 2.91 1.84 6.89
CA VAL A 3 1.50 1.49 7.16
C VAL A 3 0.75 1.31 5.84
N ILE A 4 0.14 0.15 5.63
CA ILE A 4 -0.57 -0.17 4.39
C ILE A 4 -2.09 -0.26 4.59
N GLY A 5 -2.56 -0.36 5.83
CA GLY A 5 -3.98 -0.44 6.10
C GLY A 5 -4.34 -0.41 7.57
N VAL A 6 -5.57 0.02 7.84
CA VAL A 6 -6.16 0.02 9.17
C VAL A 6 -7.59 -0.49 9.06
N SER A 7 -7.93 -1.52 9.83
CA SER A 7 -9.25 -2.14 9.81
C SER A 7 -9.84 -2.23 11.22
N GLN A 8 -11.17 -2.09 11.31
CA GLN A 8 -11.90 -2.39 12.54
C GLN A 8 -12.41 -3.83 12.47
N THR A 9 -12.21 -4.58 13.53
CA THR A 9 -12.76 -5.92 13.67
C THR A 9 -13.30 -6.14 15.09
N TYR A 10 -13.81 -7.34 15.35
CA TYR A 10 -14.28 -7.76 16.65
C TYR A 10 -13.30 -8.73 17.28
N TRP A 11 -13.14 -8.67 18.60
CA TRP A 11 -12.27 -9.59 19.35
C TRP A 11 -12.60 -11.07 19.09
N ASN A 12 -13.88 -11.39 18.93
CA ASN A 12 -14.40 -12.75 18.72
C ASN A 12 -14.84 -13.00 17.27
N ARG A 13 -14.10 -12.49 16.27
CA ARG A 13 -14.42 -12.74 14.86
C ARG A 13 -14.35 -14.25 14.59
N GLY A 14 -15.45 -14.87 14.15
CA GLY A 14 -15.53 -16.30 13.82
C GLY A 14 -16.65 -17.08 14.52
N VAL A 15 -17.24 -16.54 15.58
CA VAL A 15 -18.42 -17.15 16.21
C VAL A 15 -19.67 -16.67 15.46
N ARG A 16 -20.43 -17.60 14.85
CA ARG A 16 -21.60 -17.32 13.98
C ARG A 16 -22.67 -16.42 14.59
N SER A 17 -22.71 -16.27 15.91
CA SER A 17 -23.66 -15.40 16.58
C SER A 17 -23.06 -14.02 16.84
N HIS A 18 -23.54 -13.03 16.09
CA HIS A 18 -23.25 -11.61 16.33
C HIS A 18 -23.80 -11.22 17.72
N ARG A 19 -22.96 -11.28 18.76
CA ARG A 19 -23.38 -10.92 20.13
C ARG A 19 -23.48 -9.40 20.25
N LYS A 20 -24.62 -8.89 20.71
CA LYS A 20 -24.76 -7.50 21.17
C LYS A 20 -23.68 -7.25 22.24
N GLY A 21 -22.86 -6.22 22.07
CA GLY A 21 -21.74 -5.89 22.97
C GLY A 21 -20.38 -6.50 22.62
N ALA A 22 -20.21 -7.09 21.44
CA ALA A 22 -18.90 -7.55 20.99
C ALA A 22 -17.89 -6.39 20.99
N LYS A 23 -16.78 -6.55 21.73
CA LYS A 23 -15.72 -5.55 21.81
C LYS A 23 -15.06 -5.37 20.44
N LYS A 24 -15.09 -4.14 19.95
CA LYS A 24 -14.40 -3.73 18.72
C LYS A 24 -12.93 -3.52 19.02
N ILE A 25 -12.08 -3.93 18.10
CA ILE A 25 -10.64 -3.68 18.11
C ILE A 25 -10.21 -3.12 16.77
N TRP A 26 -9.13 -2.35 16.79
CA TRP A 26 -8.48 -1.86 15.58
C TRP A 26 -7.23 -2.67 15.30
N ILE A 27 -7.03 -3.00 14.04
CA ILE A 27 -5.87 -3.71 13.54
C ILE A 27 -5.18 -2.85 12.50
N VAL A 28 -3.89 -2.63 12.69
CA VAL A 28 -3.00 -1.96 11.75
C VAL A 28 -2.17 -3.01 11.03
N TYR A 29 -2.08 -2.88 9.72
CA TYR A 29 -1.21 -3.67 8.87
C TYR A 29 -0.04 -2.80 8.42
N SER A 30 1.17 -3.27 8.66
CA SER A 30 2.40 -2.60 8.27
C SER A 30 3.38 -3.54 7.59
N ILE A 31 4.28 -2.98 6.78
CA ILE A 31 5.39 -3.70 6.18
C ILE A 31 6.68 -3.19 6.80
N GLU A 32 7.52 -4.12 7.25
CA GLU A 32 8.85 -3.87 7.78
C GLU A 32 9.76 -4.97 7.23
N ASP A 33 10.87 -4.58 6.59
CA ASP A 33 11.82 -5.50 5.93
C ASP A 33 11.16 -6.53 5.01
N GLY A 34 10.15 -6.09 4.25
CA GLY A 34 9.38 -6.94 3.33
C GLY A 34 8.41 -7.92 3.99
N LYS A 35 8.32 -7.93 5.32
CA LYS A 35 7.40 -8.79 6.07
C LYS A 35 6.16 -8.03 6.51
N LEU A 36 5.01 -8.70 6.44
CA LEU A 36 3.73 -8.15 6.90
C LEU A 36 3.62 -8.30 8.42
N HIS A 37 3.47 -7.16 9.09
CA HIS A 37 3.22 -7.07 10.53
C HIS A 37 1.78 -6.64 10.79
N THR A 38 1.20 -7.20 11.85
CA THR A 38 -0.17 -6.92 12.27
C THR A 38 -0.18 -6.54 13.73
N MET A 39 -0.65 -5.33 14.06
CA MET A 39 -0.70 -4.83 15.43
C MET A 39 -2.12 -4.47 15.84
N ARG A 40 -2.50 -4.80 17.07
CA ARG A 40 -3.75 -4.35 17.68
C ARG A 40 -3.52 -3.01 18.36
N VAL A 41 -4.39 -2.05 18.07
CA VAL A 41 -4.23 -0.67 18.54
C VAL A 41 -5.53 -0.14 19.11
N ASN A 42 -5.43 0.94 19.88
CA ASN A 42 -6.59 1.69 20.33
C ASN A 42 -7.19 2.55 19.20
N ALA A 43 -8.33 3.20 19.45
CA ALA A 43 -9.01 3.99 18.42
C ALA A 43 -8.24 5.24 17.99
N LEU A 44 -7.48 5.86 18.88
CA LEU A 44 -6.70 7.07 18.61
C LEU A 44 -5.47 6.75 17.75
N GLU A 45 -4.74 5.69 18.11
CA GLU A 45 -3.65 5.12 17.31
C GLU A 45 -4.15 4.71 15.91
N ALA A 46 -5.32 4.09 15.82
CA ALA A 46 -5.92 3.74 14.54
C ALA A 46 -6.19 4.98 13.65
N LEU A 47 -6.67 6.07 14.24
CA LEU A 47 -6.88 7.34 13.52
C LEU A 47 -5.55 7.91 13.03
N LEU A 48 -4.52 7.90 13.87
CA LEU A 48 -3.19 8.36 13.48
C LEU A 48 -2.62 7.51 12.34
N CYS A 49 -2.66 6.18 12.45
CA CYS A 49 -2.21 5.27 11.41
C CYS A 49 -2.97 5.45 10.08
N LYS A 50 -4.27 5.79 10.12
CA LYS A 50 -5.04 6.08 8.90
C LYS A 50 -4.48 7.25 8.10
N THR A 51 -3.90 8.25 8.77
CA THR A 51 -3.29 9.41 8.10
C THR A 51 -1.94 9.07 7.45
N LEU A 52 -1.33 7.95 7.85
CA LEU A 52 -0.03 7.46 7.40
C LEU A 52 -0.14 6.30 6.39
N ILE A 53 -1.36 5.92 6.00
CA ILE A 53 -1.56 4.85 5.01
C ILE A 53 -0.86 5.24 3.70
N LYS A 54 -0.04 4.32 3.20
CA LYS A 54 0.60 4.39 1.89
C LYS A 54 0.12 3.21 1.03
N HIS A 55 -0.01 3.46 -0.25
CA HIS A 55 -0.46 2.50 -1.25
C HIS A 55 0.71 2.09 -2.15
N LYS A 56 0.75 0.82 -2.52
CA LYS A 56 1.70 0.33 -3.53
C LYS A 56 1.32 0.92 -4.89
N ARG A 57 2.21 1.72 -5.46
CA ARG A 57 2.06 2.31 -6.80
C ARG A 57 3.31 2.04 -7.63
N LYS A 58 3.13 2.04 -8.94
CA LYS A 58 4.19 1.92 -9.92
C LYS A 58 4.45 3.29 -10.52
N ALA A 59 5.72 3.64 -10.66
CA ALA A 59 6.17 4.91 -11.21
C ALA A 59 7.22 4.64 -12.29
N TYR A 60 7.34 5.57 -13.22
CA TYR A 60 8.29 5.53 -14.32
C TYR A 60 9.27 6.69 -14.18
N CYS A 61 10.56 6.43 -14.34
CA CYS A 61 11.57 7.48 -14.44
C CYS A 61 11.91 7.73 -15.91
N ALA A 62 11.79 8.98 -16.35
CA ALA A 62 12.09 9.38 -17.73
C ALA A 62 13.60 9.42 -18.03
N THR A 63 14.45 9.60 -17.00
CA THR A 63 15.90 9.67 -17.23
C THR A 63 16.52 8.30 -17.47
N CYS A 64 16.21 7.32 -16.63
CA CYS A 64 16.77 5.97 -16.75
C CYS A 64 15.86 5.00 -17.54
N ASN A 65 14.67 5.45 -17.95
CA ASN A 65 13.65 4.67 -18.65
C ASN A 65 13.27 3.36 -17.92
N ARG A 66 13.17 3.44 -16.59
CA ARG A 66 12.83 2.27 -15.76
C ARG A 66 11.57 2.50 -14.94
N ASP A 67 10.87 1.38 -14.79
CA ASP A 67 9.76 1.23 -13.87
C ASP A 67 10.27 0.91 -12.48
N PHE A 68 9.69 1.51 -11.45
CA PHE A 68 9.91 1.09 -10.07
C PHE A 68 8.62 1.11 -9.27
N VAL A 69 8.63 0.40 -8.15
CA VAL A 69 7.46 0.23 -7.29
C VAL A 69 7.77 0.79 -5.92
N GLY A 70 6.87 1.62 -5.41
CA GLY A 70 7.02 2.22 -4.08
C GLY A 70 5.69 2.32 -3.35
N PHE A 71 5.77 2.68 -2.07
CA PHE A 71 4.61 2.94 -1.23
C PHE A 71 4.46 4.45 -1.06
N PHE A 72 3.34 4.99 -1.54
CA PHE A 72 3.08 6.42 -1.56
C PHE A 72 1.68 6.73 -1.04
N LYS A 73 1.54 7.86 -0.36
CA LYS A 73 0.26 8.34 0.15
C LYS A 73 -0.63 8.87 -0.97
N ASN A 74 -0.04 9.58 -1.93
CA ASN A 74 -0.74 10.14 -3.08
C ASN A 74 0.20 10.36 -4.27
N ASP A 75 -0.41 10.68 -5.40
CA ASP A 75 0.25 10.97 -6.68
C ASP A 75 1.25 12.13 -6.58
N LYS A 76 0.97 13.14 -5.74
CA LYS A 76 1.88 14.27 -5.51
C LYS A 76 3.17 13.88 -4.81
N GLU A 77 3.16 12.85 -3.96
CA GLU A 77 4.36 12.31 -3.31
C GLU A 77 5.24 11.58 -4.33
N ILE A 78 4.63 10.90 -5.30
CA ILE A 78 5.33 10.19 -6.38
C ILE A 78 6.13 11.16 -7.25
N LEU A 79 5.49 12.26 -7.67
CA LEU A 79 6.12 13.30 -8.49
C LEU A 79 7.26 14.07 -7.78
N LYS A 80 7.42 13.88 -6.46
CA LYS A 80 8.48 14.50 -5.66
C LYS A 80 9.56 13.51 -5.24
N THR A 81 9.40 12.24 -5.60
CA THR A 81 10.33 11.19 -5.22
C THR A 81 11.46 11.14 -6.24
N GLU A 82 12.64 10.76 -5.78
CA GLU A 82 13.81 10.52 -6.62
C GLU A 82 13.82 9.08 -7.12
N CYS A 83 14.33 8.86 -8.33
CA CYS A 83 14.44 7.53 -8.89
C CYS A 83 15.47 6.73 -8.09
N PRO A 84 15.15 5.52 -7.59
CA PRO A 84 16.09 4.73 -6.81
C PRO A 84 17.32 4.25 -7.60
N ASP A 85 17.29 4.36 -8.93
CA ASP A 85 18.37 3.89 -9.81
C ASP A 85 19.29 5.02 -10.32
N CYS A 86 18.79 6.26 -10.43
CA CYS A 86 19.55 7.37 -11.00
C CYS A 86 19.44 8.69 -10.24
N ASP A 87 18.75 8.69 -9.09
CA ASP A 87 18.55 9.84 -8.18
C ASP A 87 17.89 11.09 -8.81
N ASP A 88 17.34 10.97 -10.03
CA ASP A 88 16.62 12.07 -10.69
C ASP A 88 15.15 12.17 -10.26
N SER A 89 14.62 13.38 -10.29
CA SER A 89 13.23 13.69 -9.91
C SER A 89 12.23 13.70 -11.07
N ASP A 90 12.64 13.34 -12.29
CA ASP A 90 11.75 13.32 -13.46
C ASP A 90 10.93 12.02 -13.50
N ILE A 91 9.91 11.98 -12.65
CA ILE A 91 9.09 10.80 -12.39
C ILE A 91 7.66 11.03 -12.84
N THR A 92 7.13 10.07 -13.60
CA THR A 92 5.74 10.04 -14.03
C THR A 92 4.98 8.88 -13.41
N LEU A 93 3.68 9.08 -13.22
CA LEU A 93 2.77 8.07 -12.70
C LEU A 93 2.38 7.13 -13.82
N ILE A 94 2.49 5.82 -13.58
CA ILE A 94 1.85 4.83 -14.44
C ILE A 94 0.47 4.55 -13.83
N PRO A 95 -0.64 4.92 -14.51
CA PRO A 95 -1.97 4.60 -14.03
C PRO A 95 -2.11 3.08 -13.92
N GLN A 96 -2.60 2.58 -12.77
CA GLN A 96 -2.81 1.13 -12.58
C GLN A 96 -3.90 0.55 -13.51
N ASP A 97 -4.69 1.42 -14.12
CA ASP A 97 -5.75 1.08 -15.08
C ASP A 97 -5.32 1.35 -16.54
N SER A 98 -4.06 1.71 -16.80
CA SER A 98 -3.61 1.89 -18.18
C SER A 98 -3.60 0.54 -18.90
N PHE A 99 -4.07 0.55 -20.15
CA PHE A 99 -4.12 -0.63 -21.00
C PHE A 99 -2.74 -1.32 -21.08
N GLU A 100 -1.67 -0.52 -21.15
CA GLU A 100 -0.27 -0.97 -21.14
C GLU A 100 0.13 -1.74 -19.88
N TYR A 101 -0.40 -1.37 -18.70
CA TYR A 101 -0.11 -2.10 -17.46
C TYR A 101 -0.80 -3.48 -17.43
N ILE A 102 -2.03 -3.54 -17.93
CA ILE A 102 -2.79 -4.79 -18.04
C ILE A 102 -2.15 -5.71 -19.09
N GLU A 103 -1.75 -5.19 -20.25
CA GLU A 103 -1.05 -5.97 -21.27
C GLU A 103 0.28 -6.53 -20.77
N LYS A 104 1.08 -5.73 -20.05
CA LYS A 104 2.34 -6.19 -19.46
C LYS A 104 2.13 -7.28 -18.41
N LEU A 105 1.12 -7.14 -17.54
CA LEU A 105 0.73 -8.18 -16.59
C LEU A 105 0.27 -9.47 -17.27
N LEU A 106 -0.45 -9.36 -18.38
CA LEU A 106 -0.91 -10.53 -19.14
C LEU A 106 0.24 -11.24 -19.86
N GLN A 107 1.22 -10.49 -20.38
CA GLN A 107 2.43 -11.06 -20.99
C GLN A 107 3.33 -11.76 -19.97
N ASP A 108 3.52 -11.17 -18.80
CA ASP A 108 4.31 -11.78 -17.72
C ASP A 108 3.68 -13.09 -17.21
N LEU A 109 2.34 -13.21 -17.23
CA LEU A 109 1.62 -14.44 -16.84
C LEU A 109 1.58 -15.53 -17.92
N GLN A 110 1.87 -15.20 -19.17
CA GLN A 110 1.93 -16.14 -20.29
C GLN A 110 3.35 -16.66 -20.57
N SER A 111 4.34 -16.19 -19.79
CA SER A 111 5.75 -16.52 -19.96
C SER A 111 6.24 -17.66 -19.04
N ASP A 112 5.35 -18.25 -18.25
CA ASP A 112 5.53 -19.49 -17.46
C ASP A 112 4.75 -20.66 -18.08
#